data_AF-A0A966PZH5-F1
#
_entry.id   AF-A0A966PZH5-F1
#
_cell.length_a   1.000
_cell.length_b   1.000
_cell.length_c   1.000
_cell.angle_alpha   90.00
_cell.angle_beta   90.00
_cell.angle_gamma   90.00
#
_symmetry.space_group_name_H-M   'P 1'
#
loop_
_entity.id
_entity.type
_entity.pdbx_description
1 polymer ?
#
loop_
_entity_poly.entity_id
_entity_poly.type
_entity_poly.pdbx_seq_one_letter_code
_entity_poly.pdbx_strand_id
1 'polypeptide(L)' 'MAKYTIYEGKFPCKVCKKEVKTIRLYAETGMATWMCSEKHLSEVKLFHVGYKKKKDYEREERE' A
#
# COMPACT_ATOMS: atom_id res chain seq x y z
N MET A 1 -16.65 -10.67 5.36
CA MET A 1 -16.37 -9.27 4.94
C MET A 1 -14.94 -8.95 5.33
N ALA A 2 -14.07 -8.64 4.37
CA ALA A 2 -12.67 -8.29 4.66
C ALA A 2 -12.64 -7.04 5.56
N LYS A 3 -12.01 -7.13 6.73
CA LYS A 3 -11.92 -6.01 7.67
C LYS A 3 -10.82 -5.06 7.20
N TYR A 4 -11.21 -3.92 6.65
CA TYR A 4 -10.29 -2.83 6.35
C TYR A 4 -10.49 -1.68 7.33
N THR A 5 -9.40 -1.03 7.70
CA THR A 5 -9.40 0.18 8.52
C THR A 5 -9.11 1.36 7.61
N ILE A 6 -9.92 2.41 7.68
CA ILE A 6 -9.65 3.64 6.92
C ILE A 6 -8.69 4.49 7.75
N TYR A 7 -7.56 4.86 7.15
CA TYR A 7 -6.62 5.80 7.74
C TYR A 7 -6.66 7.12 6.98
N GLU A 8 -6.77 8.21 7.73
CA GLU A 8 -6.68 9.57 7.21
C GLU A 8 -5.22 10.02 7.21
N GLY A 9 -4.77 10.64 6.13
CA GLY A 9 -3.39 11.09 5.98
C GLY A 9 -3.15 11.75 4.63
N LYS A 10 -1.88 11.90 4.22
CA LYS A 10 -1.54 12.45 2.91
C LYS A 10 -0.81 11.39 2.10
N PHE A 11 -1.49 10.80 1.13
CA PHE A 11 -0.95 9.69 0.34
C PHE A 11 -0.84 10.10 -1.12
N PRO A 12 0.38 10.29 -1.64
CA PRO A 12 0.57 10.64 -3.03
C PRO A 12 0.24 9.45 -3.93
N CYS A 13 -0.53 9.69 -4.99
CA CYS A 13 -0.69 8.71 -6.06
C CYS A 13 0.62 8.58 -6.87
N LYS A 14 1.04 7.35 -7.17
CA LYS A 14 2.25 7.09 -7.97
C LYS A 14 2.16 7.64 -9.40
N VAL A 15 0.96 7.72 -9.96
CA VAL A 15 0.75 8.11 -11.38
C VAL A 15 0.53 9.62 -11.49
N CYS A 16 -0.49 10.15 -10.83
CA CYS A 16 -0.87 11.56 -10.99
C CYS A 16 -0.33 12.50 -9.92
N LYS A 17 0.42 11.98 -8.92
CA LYS A 17 0.96 12.74 -7.78
C LYS A 17 -0.10 13.48 -6.94
N LYS A 18 -1.39 13.22 -7.17
CA LYS A 18 -2.48 13.79 -6.39
C LYS A 18 -2.44 13.21 -4.97
N GLU A 19 -2.65 14.09 -3.99
CA GLU A 19 -2.74 13.72 -2.59
C GLU A 19 -4.13 13.16 -2.28
N VAL A 20 -4.18 11.91 -1.85
CA VAL A 20 -5.39 11.27 -1.35
C VAL A 20 -5.41 11.39 0.16
N LYS A 21 -6.53 11.86 0.70
CA LYS A 21 -6.68 12.13 2.14
C LYS A 21 -6.95 10.88 2.98
N THR A 22 -7.26 9.75 2.33
CA THR A 22 -7.72 8.52 2.97
C THR A 22 -7.18 7.30 2.28
N ILE A 23 -6.79 6.28 3.05
CA ILE A 23 -6.39 4.96 2.54
C ILE A 23 -7.14 3.87 3.27
N ARG A 24 -7.21 2.69 2.66
CA ARG A 24 -7.77 1.47 3.25
C ARG A 24 -6.63 0.54 3.63
N LEU A 25 -6.47 0.25 4.92
CA LEU A 25 -5.51 -0.70 5.44
C LEU A 25 -6.19 -2.03 5.75
N TYR A 26 -5.75 -3.09 5.10
CA TYR A 26 -6.11 -4.47 5.38
C TYR A 26 -5.15 -5.03 6.43
N ALA A 27 -5.55 -5.02 7.69
CA ALA A 27 -4.71 -5.52 8.79
C ALA A 27 -4.39 -7.03 8.66
N GLU A 28 -5.27 -7.79 8.00
CA GLU A 28 -5.11 -9.23 7.79
C GLU A 28 -3.99 -9.59 6.80
N THR A 29 -3.75 -8.74 5.80
CA THR A 29 -2.74 -8.96 4.75
C THR A 29 -1.61 -7.93 4.77
N GLY A 30 -1.73 -6.88 5.59
CA GLY A 30 -0.75 -5.81 5.74
C GLY A 30 -0.66 -4.94 4.49
N MET A 31 -1.72 -4.97 3.68
CA MET A 31 -1.83 -4.23 2.43
C MET A 31 -2.58 -2.92 2.70
N ALA A 32 -2.08 -1.81 2.19
CA ALA A 32 -2.78 -0.54 2.13
C ALA A 32 -3.13 -0.22 0.68
N THR A 33 -4.38 0.15 0.43
CA THR A 33 -4.84 0.57 -0.89
C THR A 33 -5.53 1.93 -0.82
N TRP A 34 -5.31 2.78 -1.81
CA TRP A 34 -6.02 4.04 -1.96
C TRP A 34 -6.26 4.35 -3.42
N MET A 35 -7.35 5.05 -3.68
CA MET A 35 -7.74 5.44 -5.02
C MET A 35 -7.80 6.96 -5.08
N CYS A 36 -7.09 7.54 -6.04
CA CYS A 36 -7.17 8.97 -6.29
C CYS A 36 -8.44 9.31 -7.09
N SER A 37 -8.78 10.59 -7.18
CA SER A 37 -9.97 11.08 -7.91
C SER A 37 -9.99 10.70 -9.39
N GLU A 38 -8.83 10.38 -9.96
CA GLU A 38 -8.67 9.94 -11.37
C GLU A 38 -8.76 8.42 -11.53
N LYS A 39 -9.23 7.69 -10.51
CA LYS A 39 -9.39 6.23 -10.51
C LYS A 39 -8.08 5.44 -10.61
N HIS A 40 -6.93 6.05 -10.35
CA HIS A 40 -5.69 5.27 -10.18
C HIS A 40 -5.71 4.58 -8.82
N LEU A 41 -5.73 3.24 -8.86
CA LEU A 41 -5.58 2.41 -7.68
C LEU A 41 -4.09 2.33 -7.31
N SER A 42 -3.75 2.79 -6.12
CA SER A 42 -2.43 2.65 -5.52
C SER A 42 -2.50 1.61 -4.42
N GLU A 43 -1.72 0.54 -4.53
CA GLU A 43 -1.58 -0.47 -3.50
C GLU A 43 -0.12 -0.56 -3.03
N VAL A 44 0.06 -0.72 -1.73
CA VAL A 44 1.36 -0.90 -1.09
C VAL A 44 1.25 -1.94 0.01
N LYS A 45 2.30 -2.70 0.21
CA LYS A 45 2.41 -3.62 1.34
C LYS A 45 3.17 -2.91 2.46
N LEU A 46 2.48 -2.58 3.55
CA LEU A 46 3.09 -1.90 4.70
C LEU A 46 3.83 -2.89 5.61
N PHE A 47 3.28 -4.09 5.80
CA PHE A 47 3.89 -5.11 6.64
C PHE A 47 3.51 -6.52 6.16
N HIS A 48 4.34 -7.50 6.50
CA HIS A 48 4.07 -8.91 6.21
C HIS A 48 3.31 -9.51 7.40
N VAL A 49 2.04 -9.86 7.19
CA VAL A 49 1.23 -10.54 8.20
C VAL A 49 1.49 -12.03 8.06
N GLY A 50 2.06 -12.60 9.11
CA GLY A 50 2.62 -13.95 9.09
C GLY A 50 4.12 -13.90 9.28
N TYR A 51 4.62 -14.64 10.28
CA TYR A 51 6.03 -14.87 10.56
C TYR A 51 6.72 -15.53 9.36
N LYS A 52 7.03 -14.77 8.31
CA LYS A 52 7.90 -15.20 7.23
C LYS A 52 9.14 -14.32 7.24
N LYS A 53 10.23 -15.00 7.61
CA LYS A 53 11.62 -14.57 7.64
C LYS A 53 11.97 -13.59 6.52
N LYS A 54 12.82 -12.62 6.88
CA LYS A 54 13.74 -11.90 5.98
C LYS A 54 14.15 -12.79 4.80
N LYS A 55 13.78 -12.42 3.58
CA LYS A 55 14.38 -12.84 2.29
C LYS A 55 13.45 -12.36 1.18
N ASP A 56 13.70 -11.16 0.66
CA ASP A 56 13.49 -10.74 -0.75
C ASP A 56 13.55 -9.21 -0.89
N TYR A 57 14.65 -8.60 -0.45
CA TYR A 57 14.96 -7.21 -0.82
C TYR A 57 16.41 -7.09 -1.27
N GLU A 58 16.87 -8.04 -2.08
CA GLU A 58 18.15 -7.99 -2.78
C GLU A 58 17.93 -8.46 -4.22
N ARG A 59 17.55 -7.54 -5.12
CA ARG A 59 17.97 -7.59 -6.54
C ARG A 59 17.75 -6.26 -7.25
N GLU A 60 18.40 -5.20 -6.76
CA GLU A 60 18.98 -4.20 -7.66
C GLU A 60 20.45 -4.59 -7.84
N GLU A 61 20.78 -5.40 -8.85
CA GLU A 61 22.05 -5.23 -9.56
C GLU A 61 21.78 -5.48 -11.05
N ARG A 62 22.10 -4.42 -11.79
CA ARG A 62 22.04 -4.23 -13.22
C ARG A 62 23.36 -4.76 -13.78
N GLU A 63 23.30 -5.69 -14.71
CA GLU A 63 24.35 -5.92 -15.72
C GLU A 63 23.71 -5.98 -17.11
#